data_AF-A0A1I2APL9-F1
#
_entry.id   AF-A0A1I2APL9-F1
#
_cell.length_a   1.000
_cell.length_b   1.000
_cell.length_c   1.000
_cell.angle_alpha   90.00
_cell.angle_beta   90.00
_cell.angle_gamma   90.00
#
_symmetry.space_group_name_H-M   'P 1'
#
loop_
_entity.id
_entity.type
_entity.pdbx_description
1 polymer ?
#
loop_
_entity_poly.entity_id
_entity_poly.type
_entity_poly.pdbx_seq_one_letter_code
_entity_poly.pdbx_strand_id
1 'polypeptide(L)'
;MTKKFLLLACASIFFVAINCFSQGFDSLYSNVGTNKALIFTPVANYGHKIYGFDASARTDLRFAVRANTPIWTDIMSITSAGNVGIGNIAPSQKLVVNGNIMLGLGNAIGMALADSTTYDGKYLPNYGVEWVSDSWNSWGPTMWAGGFAGIKLFTNRLPRFSINVDGNVGIGTTNPGSNKLAVEGTIAARRVKVTQAAPWPDFVFDSSYQLPSLQEIKNYVTVNKHLPHVPSAKEIEKNGQDLGEMNRVLLQKIEELTLHLIELEEKLDKLEKDKK
;
A
#
# COMPACT_ATOMS: atom_id res chain seq x y z
N MET A 1 -62.85 18.44 77.68
CA MET A 1 -63.51 19.49 76.86
C MET A 1 -62.59 19.78 75.67
N THR A 2 -62.90 19.22 74.49
CA THR A 2 -63.39 19.93 73.27
C THR A 2 -62.28 20.72 72.56
N LYS A 3 -61.94 20.57 71.26
CA LYS A 3 -62.54 19.90 70.09
C LYS A 3 -61.41 19.63 69.08
N LYS A 4 -61.51 18.52 68.32
CA LYS A 4 -60.79 18.30 67.05
C LYS A 4 -61.34 19.25 65.98
N PHE A 5 -60.46 19.84 65.17
CA PHE A 5 -60.75 20.16 63.76
C PHE A 5 -59.50 19.90 62.92
N LEU A 6 -59.71 19.10 61.89
CA LEU A 6 -58.77 18.73 60.83
C LEU A 6 -59.02 19.71 59.66
N LEU A 7 -57.99 20.30 59.04
CA LEU A 7 -57.99 20.52 57.58
C LEU A 7 -56.60 20.91 57.04
N LEU A 8 -56.15 20.07 56.10
CA LEU A 8 -55.39 20.29 54.85
C LEU A 8 -54.03 21.05 54.83
N ALA A 9 -53.07 20.34 54.26
CA ALA A 9 -51.73 20.77 53.87
C ALA A 9 -51.72 21.85 52.77
N CYS A 10 -50.68 22.69 52.78
CA CYS A 10 -50.16 23.29 51.55
C CYS A 10 -48.65 23.56 51.72
N ALA A 11 -47.82 22.68 51.16
CA ALA A 11 -46.41 22.95 50.95
C ALA A 11 -46.27 23.75 49.66
N SER A 12 -46.02 25.05 49.77
CA SER A 12 -45.77 25.93 48.64
C SER A 12 -44.30 25.78 48.18
N ILE A 13 -44.06 24.77 47.33
CA ILE A 13 -42.87 24.72 46.48
C ILE A 13 -43.10 25.71 45.34
N PHE A 14 -42.35 26.82 45.35
CA PHE A 14 -42.28 27.76 44.24
C PHE A 14 -41.66 27.04 43.02
N PHE A 15 -42.48 26.67 42.04
CA PHE A 15 -42.00 26.44 40.68
C PHE A 15 -41.86 27.82 40.01
N VAL A 16 -40.61 28.25 39.78
CA VAL A 16 -40.36 29.33 38.83
C VAL A 16 -40.57 28.75 37.45
N ALA A 17 -41.74 29.01 36.86
CA ALA A 17 -41.95 28.86 35.43
C ALA A 17 -41.16 29.96 34.71
N ILE A 18 -40.02 29.62 34.13
CA ILE A 18 -39.34 30.48 33.17
C ILE A 18 -40.13 30.40 31.87
N ASN A 19 -41.09 31.31 31.70
CA ASN A 19 -41.65 31.62 30.38
C ASN A 19 -40.62 32.45 29.62
N CYS A 20 -39.77 31.79 28.84
CA CYS A 20 -38.97 32.45 27.83
C CYS A 20 -39.70 32.35 26.48
N PHE A 21 -39.74 33.45 25.75
CA PHE A 21 -40.23 33.57 24.38
C PHE A 21 -39.91 32.33 23.53
N SER A 22 -40.92 31.82 22.83
CA SER A 22 -40.90 30.81 21.76
C SER A 22 -39.53 30.55 21.10
N GLN A 23 -38.71 29.71 21.74
CA GLN A 23 -37.90 28.63 21.16
C GLN A 23 -37.67 27.61 22.28
N GLY A 24 -38.59 26.66 22.41
CA GLY A 24 -38.53 25.63 23.45
C GLY A 24 -37.35 24.70 23.22
N PHE A 25 -36.43 24.61 24.17
CA PHE A 25 -35.54 23.46 24.25
C PHE A 25 -36.39 22.23 24.57
N ASP A 26 -36.35 21.22 23.70
CA ASP A 26 -37.30 20.10 23.68
C ASP A 26 -37.37 19.33 25.01
N SER A 27 -36.25 19.12 25.73
CA SER A 27 -36.21 18.68 27.13
C SER A 27 -34.76 18.59 27.67
N LEU A 28 -34.46 19.25 28.79
CA LEU A 28 -33.25 19.01 29.60
C LEU A 28 -33.60 18.08 30.78
N TYR A 29 -33.48 16.76 30.60
CA TYR A 29 -33.71 15.82 31.71
C TYR A 29 -32.50 15.76 32.64
N SER A 30 -32.59 16.41 33.81
CA SER A 30 -31.57 16.37 34.85
C SER A 30 -31.96 15.46 36.02
N ASN A 31 -32.42 14.24 35.76
CA ASN A 31 -32.66 13.29 36.86
C ASN A 31 -31.33 12.84 37.51
N VAL A 32 -31.34 12.77 38.83
CA VAL A 32 -30.27 12.17 39.64
C VAL A 32 -30.42 10.65 39.49
N GLY A 33 -29.43 9.97 38.90
CA GLY A 33 -29.32 8.50 39.02
C GLY A 33 -29.13 7.67 37.74
N THR A 34 -29.51 8.12 36.54
CA THR A 34 -29.22 7.38 35.29
C THR A 34 -29.31 8.26 34.04
N ASN A 35 -28.28 8.20 33.19
CA ASN A 35 -28.23 8.64 31.78
C ASN A 35 -28.94 9.97 31.45
N LYS A 36 -28.33 11.11 31.83
CA LYS A 36 -28.79 12.43 31.38
C LYS A 36 -28.69 12.53 29.87
N ALA A 37 -29.77 12.97 29.22
CA ALA A 37 -29.86 13.08 27.77
C ALA A 37 -30.37 14.45 27.33
N LEU A 38 -29.78 14.95 26.23
CA LEU A 38 -30.34 16.00 25.39
C LEU A 38 -31.04 15.33 24.22
N ILE A 39 -32.33 15.60 24.04
CA ILE A 39 -33.16 14.95 23.02
C ILE A 39 -33.76 16.03 22.12
N PHE A 40 -33.69 15.81 20.82
CA PHE A 40 -34.28 16.66 19.78
C PHE A 40 -35.22 15.80 18.93
N THR A 41 -36.51 16.13 18.92
CA THR A 41 -37.55 15.30 18.29
C THR A 41 -38.48 16.15 17.44
N PRO A 42 -38.22 16.29 16.12
CA PRO A 42 -39.07 17.13 15.27
C PRO A 42 -40.49 16.56 15.11
N VAL A 43 -40.62 15.22 15.11
CA VAL A 43 -41.88 14.48 15.06
C VAL A 43 -41.72 13.13 15.77
N ALA A 44 -42.83 12.45 16.07
CA ALA A 44 -42.80 11.12 16.68
C ALA A 44 -41.95 10.14 15.86
N ASN A 45 -41.14 9.30 16.52
CA ASN A 45 -40.27 8.29 15.91
C ASN A 45 -39.11 8.81 15.03
N TYR A 46 -38.87 10.13 15.03
CA TYR A 46 -37.68 10.74 14.44
C TYR A 46 -36.94 11.54 15.50
N GLY A 47 -35.61 11.60 15.43
CA GLY A 47 -34.85 12.50 16.29
C GLY A 47 -33.41 12.09 16.54
N HIS A 48 -32.76 12.91 17.36
CA HIS A 48 -31.38 12.76 17.81
C HIS A 48 -31.32 12.81 19.34
N LYS A 49 -30.40 12.05 19.92
CA LYS A 49 -30.20 11.96 21.36
C LYS A 49 -28.70 11.97 21.68
N ILE A 50 -28.28 12.85 22.58
CA ILE A 50 -26.92 12.89 23.12
C ILE A 50 -27.03 12.57 24.61
N TYR A 51 -26.34 11.55 25.10
CA TYR A 51 -26.51 11.12 26.47
C TYR A 51 -25.25 10.49 27.08
N GLY A 52 -25.10 10.62 28.40
CA GLY A 52 -24.14 9.83 29.16
C GLY A 52 -24.66 8.40 29.33
N PHE A 53 -23.79 7.41 29.17
CA PHE A 53 -24.10 5.99 29.37
C PHE A 53 -23.10 5.37 30.36
N ASP A 54 -23.60 4.97 31.52
CA ASP A 54 -22.78 4.29 32.54
C ASP A 54 -22.74 2.78 32.28
N ALA A 55 -21.70 2.33 31.56
CA ALA A 55 -21.43 0.93 31.23
C ALA A 55 -20.85 0.13 32.42
N SER A 56 -21.25 0.45 33.67
CA SER A 56 -20.73 -0.05 34.95
C SER A 56 -19.23 0.19 35.23
N ALA A 57 -18.34 -0.02 34.26
CA ALA A 57 -16.89 0.19 34.36
C ALA A 57 -16.41 1.52 33.76
N ARG A 58 -17.28 2.25 33.06
CA ARG A 58 -16.99 3.54 32.41
C ARG A 58 -18.26 4.34 32.15
N THR A 59 -18.11 5.65 32.07
CA THR A 59 -19.15 6.56 31.55
C THR A 59 -18.76 6.95 30.13
N ASP A 60 -19.62 6.63 29.17
CA ASP A 60 -19.44 6.96 27.76
C ASP A 60 -20.37 8.12 27.37
N LEU A 61 -19.92 9.02 26.49
CA LEU A 61 -20.80 9.94 25.78
C LEU A 61 -21.30 9.25 24.50
N ARG A 62 -22.62 9.19 24.33
CA ARG A 62 -23.27 8.52 23.21
C ARG A 62 -24.06 9.50 22.36
N PHE A 63 -24.06 9.23 21.06
CA PHE A 63 -24.95 9.86 20.10
C PHE A 63 -25.82 8.77 19.49
N ALA A 64 -27.13 8.94 19.62
CA ALA A 64 -28.12 8.02 19.09
C ALA A 64 -29.09 8.75 18.16
N VAL A 65 -29.60 8.01 17.19
CA VAL A 65 -30.60 8.49 16.24
C VAL A 65 -31.73 7.50 16.11
N ARG A 66 -32.85 7.96 15.55
CA ARG A 66 -33.96 7.13 15.13
C ARG A 66 -34.65 7.79 13.93
N ALA A 67 -35.14 6.99 13.02
CA ALA A 67 -35.92 7.44 11.87
C ALA A 67 -37.01 6.42 11.59
N ASN A 68 -38.27 6.86 11.64
CA ASN A 68 -39.45 5.99 11.50
C ASN A 68 -39.45 4.77 12.45
N THR A 69 -38.86 4.90 13.65
CA THR A 69 -38.87 3.86 14.68
C THR A 69 -38.87 4.48 16.08
N PRO A 70 -39.53 3.86 17.08
CA PRO A 70 -39.42 4.31 18.47
C PRO A 70 -38.06 3.98 19.10
N ILE A 71 -37.30 3.06 18.51
CA ILE A 71 -36.02 2.55 19.03
C ILE A 71 -34.89 3.53 18.70
N TRP A 72 -34.10 3.86 19.72
CA TRP A 72 -32.86 4.62 19.56
C TRP A 72 -31.69 3.69 19.23
N THR A 73 -30.91 4.04 18.21
CA THR A 73 -29.69 3.32 17.84
C THR A 73 -28.48 4.20 18.09
N ASP A 74 -27.50 3.72 18.86
CA ASP A 74 -26.22 4.39 19.04
C ASP A 74 -25.42 4.35 17.73
N ILE A 75 -25.09 5.53 17.19
CA ILE A 75 -24.31 5.69 15.96
C ILE A 75 -22.91 6.22 16.21
N MET A 76 -22.67 6.84 17.36
CA MET A 76 -21.33 7.26 17.77
C MET A 76 -21.19 7.14 19.28
N SER A 77 -19.98 6.80 19.70
CA SER A 77 -19.59 6.79 21.09
C SER A 77 -18.24 7.41 21.34
N ILE A 78 -18.09 8.05 22.48
CA ILE A 78 -16.83 8.52 23.03
C ILE A 78 -16.73 7.93 24.43
N THR A 79 -15.79 7.02 24.62
CA THR A 79 -15.61 6.34 25.92
C THR A 79 -14.85 7.22 26.91
N SER A 80 -14.92 6.90 28.20
CA SER A 80 -14.11 7.59 29.23
C SER A 80 -12.58 7.47 28.99
N ALA A 81 -12.13 6.49 28.20
CA ALA A 81 -10.74 6.33 27.77
C ALA A 81 -10.37 7.23 26.56
N GLY A 82 -11.31 8.03 26.07
CA GLY A 82 -11.15 8.90 24.91
C GLY A 82 -11.15 8.17 23.56
N ASN A 83 -11.63 6.92 23.51
CA ASN A 83 -11.80 6.19 22.25
C ASN A 83 -13.13 6.59 21.60
N VAL A 84 -13.09 6.89 20.31
CA VAL A 84 -14.24 7.24 19.49
C VAL A 84 -14.65 6.05 18.63
N GLY A 85 -15.91 5.65 18.71
CA GLY A 85 -16.51 4.64 17.83
C GLY A 85 -17.59 5.26 16.96
N ILE A 86 -17.57 5.01 15.65
CA ILE A 86 -18.66 5.36 14.72
C ILE A 86 -19.29 4.05 14.26
N GLY A 87 -20.57 3.84 14.55
CA GLY A 87 -21.23 2.54 14.41
C GLY A 87 -20.69 1.44 15.34
N ASN A 88 -19.90 1.81 16.36
CA ASN A 88 -19.30 0.92 17.34
C ASN A 88 -19.40 1.54 18.75
N ILE A 89 -19.92 0.79 19.72
CA ILE A 89 -20.13 1.23 21.11
C ILE A 89 -19.05 0.75 22.10
N ALA A 90 -18.12 -0.09 21.66
CA ALA A 90 -17.00 -0.58 22.45
C ALA A 90 -15.70 -0.52 21.63
N PRO A 91 -15.27 0.68 21.20
CA PRO A 91 -14.05 0.83 20.40
C PRO A 91 -12.81 0.41 21.20
N SER A 92 -12.07 -0.56 20.67
CA SER A 92 -10.81 -1.07 21.25
C SER A 92 -9.58 -0.23 20.92
N GLN A 93 -9.74 0.77 20.04
CA GLN A 93 -8.70 1.69 19.57
C GLN A 93 -9.22 3.12 19.62
N LYS A 94 -8.32 4.11 19.49
CA LYS A 94 -8.67 5.54 19.59
C LYS A 94 -9.77 5.97 18.61
N LEU A 95 -9.79 5.40 17.41
CA LEU A 95 -10.87 5.54 16.45
C LEU A 95 -11.22 4.16 15.89
N VAL A 96 -12.50 3.79 15.96
CA VAL A 96 -13.04 2.60 15.29
C VAL A 96 -14.27 3.01 14.48
N VAL A 97 -14.27 2.70 13.19
CA VAL A 97 -15.42 2.92 12.31
C VAL A 97 -15.93 1.57 11.85
N ASN A 98 -17.19 1.25 12.19
CA ASN A 98 -17.89 0.07 11.69
C ASN A 98 -18.58 0.43 10.36
N GLY A 99 -17.79 0.43 9.29
CA GLY A 99 -18.21 0.87 7.96
C GLY A 99 -17.05 1.46 7.17
N ASN A 100 -17.35 2.04 6.01
CA ASN A 100 -16.35 2.67 5.16
C ASN A 100 -16.07 4.10 5.62
N ILE A 101 -14.80 4.53 5.52
CA ILE A 101 -14.39 5.93 5.68
C ILE A 101 -14.18 6.49 4.27
N MET A 102 -14.99 7.48 3.89
CA MET A 102 -14.77 8.22 2.65
C MET A 102 -13.75 9.34 2.89
N LEU A 103 -12.71 9.39 2.07
CA LEU A 103 -11.77 10.51 2.01
C LEU A 103 -12.11 11.34 0.78
N GLY A 104 -12.26 12.66 0.94
CA GLY A 104 -12.32 13.56 -0.21
C GLY A 104 -10.96 13.63 -0.91
N LEU A 105 -10.94 13.98 -2.20
CA LEU A 105 -9.68 14.22 -2.93
C LEU A 105 -8.83 15.25 -2.18
N GLY A 106 -7.52 15.01 -2.10
CA GLY A 106 -6.61 15.90 -1.38
C GLY A 106 -6.52 15.62 0.13
N ASN A 107 -7.23 14.61 0.65
CA ASN A 107 -7.22 14.28 2.08
C ASN A 107 -6.52 12.95 2.33
N ALA A 108 -5.64 12.94 3.33
CA ALA A 108 -4.83 11.79 3.68
C ALA A 108 -5.21 11.19 5.03
N ILE A 109 -4.99 9.88 5.17
CA ILE A 109 -4.81 9.23 6.48
C ILE A 109 -3.31 9.08 6.68
N GLY A 110 -2.75 9.74 7.69
CA GLY A 110 -1.31 9.67 7.94
C GLY A 110 -0.88 10.38 9.20
N MET A 111 0.42 10.36 9.45
CA MET A 111 1.03 11.15 10.52
C MET A 111 1.30 12.56 10.01
N ALA A 112 0.81 13.56 10.73
CA ALA A 112 1.16 14.96 10.49
C ALA A 112 2.51 15.25 11.18
N LEU A 113 3.59 15.12 10.42
CA LEU A 113 4.94 15.52 10.83
C LEU A 113 5.39 16.73 9.99
N ALA A 114 6.32 17.51 10.52
CA ALA A 114 6.80 18.75 9.89
C ALA A 114 7.65 18.51 8.61
N ASP A 115 7.77 17.26 8.17
CA ASP A 115 8.61 16.83 7.06
C ASP A 115 7.82 16.60 5.76
N SER A 116 6.55 16.99 5.69
CA SER A 116 5.74 16.90 4.46
C SER A 116 6.45 17.50 3.24
N THR A 117 6.33 16.84 2.08
CA THR A 117 6.90 17.31 0.81
C THR A 117 5.82 17.52 -0.24
N THR A 118 6.21 18.01 -1.41
CA THR A 118 5.33 18.15 -2.57
C THR A 118 5.84 17.32 -3.74
N TYR A 119 4.93 16.64 -4.44
CA TYR A 119 5.17 16.00 -5.73
C TYR A 119 4.17 16.52 -6.74
N ASP A 120 4.63 16.88 -7.95
CA ASP A 120 3.77 17.48 -9.00
C ASP A 120 2.99 18.73 -8.51
N GLY A 121 3.63 19.55 -7.68
CA GLY A 121 3.02 20.74 -7.07
C GLY A 121 1.90 20.46 -6.05
N LYS A 122 1.68 19.19 -5.68
CA LYS A 122 0.65 18.75 -4.73
C LYS A 122 1.30 18.23 -3.45
N TYR A 123 0.61 18.39 -2.33
CA TYR A 123 1.03 17.83 -1.05
C TYR A 123 1.16 16.31 -1.13
N LEU A 124 2.21 15.77 -0.53
CA LEU A 124 2.42 14.32 -0.38
C LEU A 124 2.59 14.01 1.12
N PRO A 125 1.74 13.14 1.71
CA PRO A 125 1.93 12.71 3.08
C PRO A 125 3.13 11.76 3.16
N ASN A 126 4.22 12.17 3.81
CA ASN A 126 5.40 11.34 3.99
C ASN A 126 5.16 10.05 4.80
N TYR A 127 4.07 9.98 5.55
CA TYR A 127 3.68 8.81 6.38
C TYR A 127 2.18 8.57 6.30
N GLY A 128 1.66 8.45 5.09
CA GLY A 128 0.24 8.32 4.91
C GLY A 128 -0.16 7.78 3.55
N VAL A 129 -1.48 7.69 3.40
CA VAL A 129 -2.17 7.31 2.17
C VAL A 129 -3.14 8.41 1.81
N GLU A 130 -3.14 8.81 0.55
CA GLU A 130 -3.99 9.85 -0.01
C GLU A 130 -4.52 9.43 -1.39
N TRP A 131 -5.71 9.92 -1.75
CA TRP A 131 -6.25 9.83 -3.11
C TRP A 131 -6.12 11.18 -3.81
N VAL A 132 -5.40 11.20 -4.93
CA VAL A 132 -5.02 12.43 -5.63
C VAL A 132 -5.33 12.30 -7.13
N SER A 133 -5.74 13.38 -7.77
CA SER A 133 -5.82 13.42 -9.24
C SER A 133 -4.42 13.59 -9.82
N ASP A 134 -3.97 12.64 -10.64
CA ASP A 134 -2.64 12.66 -11.24
C ASP A 134 -2.63 13.37 -12.60
N SER A 135 -1.53 14.05 -12.93
CA SER A 135 -1.41 14.77 -14.22
C SER A 135 -1.42 13.86 -15.44
N TRP A 136 -1.02 12.60 -15.26
CA TRP A 136 -0.96 11.58 -16.31
C TRP A 136 -2.20 10.67 -16.38
N ASN A 137 -3.18 10.82 -15.48
CA ASN A 137 -4.41 10.02 -15.48
C ASN A 137 -5.65 10.88 -15.19
N SER A 138 -6.51 11.03 -16.20
CA SER A 138 -7.78 11.77 -16.10
C SER A 138 -8.99 10.90 -15.76
N TRP A 139 -8.84 9.58 -15.72
CA TRP A 139 -9.96 8.64 -15.55
C TRP A 139 -10.36 8.41 -14.08
N GLY A 140 -9.57 8.91 -13.14
CA GLY A 140 -9.85 8.79 -11.72
C GLY A 140 -8.62 9.08 -10.85
N PRO A 141 -8.81 9.16 -9.53
CA PRO A 141 -7.71 9.39 -8.61
C PRO A 141 -6.78 8.19 -8.52
N THR A 142 -5.52 8.46 -8.25
CA THR A 142 -4.49 7.49 -7.91
C THR A 142 -4.28 7.48 -6.40
N MET A 143 -3.87 6.34 -5.86
CA MET A 143 -3.50 6.22 -4.45
C MET A 143 -2.02 6.53 -4.31
N TRP A 144 -1.70 7.60 -3.58
CA TRP A 144 -0.33 7.92 -3.18
C TRP A 144 -0.10 7.37 -1.78
N ALA A 145 0.98 6.62 -1.60
CA ALA A 145 1.41 6.10 -0.31
C ALA A 145 2.87 6.52 -0.08
N GLY A 146 3.13 7.16 1.06
CA GLY A 146 4.45 7.67 1.42
C GLY A 146 5.00 7.01 2.67
N GLY A 147 6.32 6.78 2.65
CA GLY A 147 7.10 6.41 3.82
C GLY A 147 8.52 6.95 3.68
N PHE A 148 8.95 7.85 4.56
CA PHE A 148 10.27 8.49 4.50
C PHE A 148 11.43 7.49 4.42
N ALA A 149 11.40 6.44 5.24
CA ALA A 149 12.41 5.37 5.25
C ALA A 149 12.08 4.20 4.29
N GLY A 150 11.03 4.36 3.46
CA GLY A 150 10.49 3.32 2.60
C GLY A 150 9.15 2.75 3.05
N ILE A 151 8.65 1.77 2.31
CA ILE A 151 7.33 1.16 2.46
C ILE A 151 7.51 -0.36 2.55
N LYS A 152 6.76 -1.02 3.46
CA LYS A 152 6.76 -2.48 3.60
C LYS A 152 5.34 -3.03 3.65
N LEU A 153 5.09 -4.11 2.92
CA LEU A 153 3.86 -4.89 3.00
C LEU A 153 4.14 -6.21 3.71
N PHE A 154 3.32 -6.55 4.70
CA PHE A 154 3.55 -7.69 5.58
C PHE A 154 2.47 -8.76 5.44
N THR A 155 2.88 -10.02 5.53
CA THR A 155 1.98 -11.14 5.81
C THR A 155 2.67 -12.09 6.80
N ASN A 156 1.89 -12.69 7.70
CA ASN A 156 2.44 -13.52 8.78
C ASN A 156 3.61 -12.85 9.52
N ARG A 157 3.47 -11.55 9.83
CA ARG A 157 4.46 -10.74 10.55
C ARG A 157 5.83 -10.58 9.85
N LEU A 158 5.95 -10.95 8.58
CA LEU A 158 7.17 -10.82 7.79
C LEU A 158 6.95 -9.87 6.61
N PRO A 159 7.94 -9.02 6.26
CA PRO A 159 7.87 -8.22 5.06
C PRO A 159 7.93 -9.13 3.83
N ARG A 160 6.97 -8.98 2.92
CA ARG A 160 6.91 -9.71 1.64
C ARG A 160 7.33 -8.85 0.46
N PHE A 161 6.99 -7.57 0.54
CA PHE A 161 7.35 -6.56 -0.43
C PHE A 161 7.89 -5.35 0.32
N SER A 162 8.99 -4.78 -0.16
CA SER A 162 9.55 -3.55 0.39
C SER A 162 10.07 -2.63 -0.69
N ILE A 163 9.91 -1.32 -0.47
CA ILE A 163 10.59 -0.26 -1.19
C ILE A 163 11.48 0.43 -0.16
N ASN A 164 12.78 0.51 -0.38
CA ASN A 164 13.70 1.22 0.53
C ASN A 164 13.72 2.73 0.23
N VAL A 165 14.49 3.49 1.02
CA VAL A 165 14.65 4.95 0.84
C VAL A 165 15.24 5.34 -0.53
N ASP A 166 16.05 4.47 -1.15
CA ASP A 166 16.64 4.69 -2.48
C ASP A 166 15.69 4.32 -3.63
N GLY A 167 14.45 3.93 -3.31
CA GLY A 167 13.43 3.49 -4.27
C GLY A 167 13.68 2.10 -4.84
N ASN A 168 14.56 1.30 -4.26
CA ASN A 168 14.82 -0.08 -4.69
C ASN A 168 13.77 -1.03 -4.09
N VAL A 169 13.31 -1.98 -4.90
CA VAL A 169 12.26 -2.93 -4.57
C VAL A 169 12.85 -4.27 -4.14
N GLY A 170 12.37 -4.80 -3.01
CA GLY A 170 12.66 -6.14 -2.52
C GLY A 170 11.40 -7.00 -2.47
N ILE A 171 11.48 -8.23 -2.99
CA ILE A 171 10.46 -9.27 -2.83
C ILE A 171 11.09 -10.41 -2.03
N GLY A 172 10.57 -10.68 -0.84
CA GLY A 172 11.15 -11.67 0.09
C GLY A 172 12.46 -11.22 0.78
N THR A 173 12.96 -10.03 0.47
CA THR A 173 14.14 -9.41 1.11
C THR A 173 13.85 -7.95 1.46
N THR A 174 14.45 -7.45 2.55
CA THR A 174 14.44 -6.03 2.91
C THR A 174 15.72 -5.29 2.53
N ASN A 175 16.70 -6.01 1.96
CA ASN A 175 17.96 -5.44 1.52
C ASN A 175 18.15 -5.74 0.03
N PRO A 176 17.61 -4.89 -0.87
CA PRO A 176 17.80 -5.06 -2.31
C PRO A 176 19.23 -4.71 -2.76
N GLY A 177 20.07 -4.16 -1.88
CA GLY A 177 21.42 -3.71 -2.21
C GLY A 177 21.39 -2.63 -3.30
N SER A 178 22.28 -2.75 -4.28
CA SER A 178 22.33 -1.88 -5.46
C SER A 178 21.32 -2.24 -6.55
N ASN A 179 20.56 -3.33 -6.41
CA ASN A 179 19.61 -3.76 -7.42
C ASN A 179 18.31 -2.97 -7.31
N LYS A 180 17.78 -2.51 -8.45
CA LYS A 180 16.47 -1.84 -8.50
C LYS A 180 15.32 -2.78 -8.13
N LEU A 181 15.46 -4.07 -8.45
CA LEU A 181 14.56 -5.14 -8.02
C LEU A 181 15.40 -6.33 -7.55
N ALA A 182 15.24 -6.73 -6.30
CA ALA A 182 15.81 -7.96 -5.74
C ALA A 182 14.69 -8.92 -5.35
N VAL A 183 14.81 -10.19 -5.75
CA VAL A 183 13.84 -11.24 -5.44
C VAL A 183 14.57 -12.38 -4.74
N GLU A 184 14.22 -12.62 -3.48
CA GLU A 184 14.72 -13.77 -2.72
C GLU A 184 13.84 -14.99 -3.03
N GLY A 185 14.08 -15.60 -4.20
CA GLY A 185 13.33 -16.75 -4.69
C GLY A 185 13.26 -16.86 -6.20
N THR A 186 12.40 -17.75 -6.71
CA THR A 186 12.21 -17.98 -8.14
C THR A 186 11.21 -17.01 -8.76
N ILE A 187 11.52 -16.49 -9.95
CA ILE A 187 10.61 -15.70 -10.77
C ILE A 187 10.06 -16.58 -11.89
N ALA A 188 8.75 -16.85 -11.87
CA ALA A 188 8.04 -17.48 -12.98
C ALA A 188 7.48 -16.39 -13.91
N ALA A 189 7.83 -16.43 -15.19
CA ALA A 189 7.38 -15.46 -16.18
C ALA A 189 6.97 -16.15 -17.48
N ARG A 190 5.89 -15.66 -18.12
CA ARG A 190 5.50 -16.12 -19.46
C ARG A 190 6.38 -15.54 -20.57
N ARG A 191 6.95 -14.36 -20.34
CA ARG A 191 7.82 -13.66 -21.29
C ARG A 191 8.70 -12.67 -20.54
N VAL A 192 9.99 -12.66 -20.86
CA VAL A 192 10.97 -11.67 -20.38
C VAL A 192 11.55 -10.98 -21.61
N LYS A 193 11.47 -9.64 -21.67
CA LYS A 193 12.14 -8.84 -22.70
C LYS A 193 13.33 -8.15 -22.04
N VAL A 194 14.54 -8.55 -22.43
CA VAL A 194 15.78 -7.93 -21.95
C VAL A 194 16.21 -6.86 -22.96
N THR A 195 16.51 -5.67 -22.48
CA THR A 195 17.04 -4.57 -23.30
C THR A 195 18.47 -4.31 -22.87
N GLN A 196 19.39 -4.25 -23.84
CA GLN A 196 20.80 -3.93 -23.61
C GLN A 196 21.20 -2.69 -24.40
N ALA A 197 22.18 -1.95 -23.87
CA ALA A 197 22.78 -0.82 -24.57
C ALA A 197 23.79 -1.28 -25.64
N ALA A 198 24.43 -2.43 -25.44
CA ALA A 198 25.37 -2.99 -26.40
C ALA A 198 24.64 -3.49 -27.66
N PRO A 199 25.25 -3.35 -28.85
CA PRO A 199 24.68 -3.88 -30.08
C PRO A 199 24.65 -5.41 -30.06
N TRP A 200 23.66 -5.97 -30.76
CA TRP A 200 23.59 -7.40 -31.04
C TRP A 200 24.73 -7.82 -32.00
N PRO A 201 25.16 -9.08 -31.96
CA PRO A 201 26.44 -9.51 -32.52
C PRO A 201 26.52 -9.59 -34.04
N ASP A 202 25.52 -9.11 -34.79
CA ASP A 202 25.47 -9.07 -36.26
C ASP A 202 26.76 -8.54 -36.93
N PHE A 203 27.57 -7.76 -36.19
CA PHE A 203 28.91 -7.33 -36.61
C PHE A 203 29.86 -8.50 -36.96
N VAL A 204 29.59 -9.73 -36.50
CA VAL A 204 30.36 -10.94 -36.85
C VAL A 204 30.37 -11.19 -38.36
N PHE A 205 29.32 -10.74 -39.06
CA PHE A 205 29.22 -10.86 -40.52
C PHE A 205 29.84 -9.68 -41.28
N ASP A 206 30.40 -8.68 -40.59
CA ASP A 206 31.09 -7.58 -41.24
C ASP A 206 32.42 -8.07 -41.86
N SER A 207 32.74 -7.57 -43.05
CA SER A 207 33.99 -7.91 -43.75
C SER A 207 35.28 -7.58 -42.97
N SER A 208 35.21 -6.65 -42.01
CA SER A 208 36.32 -6.27 -41.13
C SER A 208 36.43 -7.17 -39.89
N TYR A 209 35.46 -8.05 -39.65
CA TYR A 209 35.48 -8.94 -38.50
C TYR A 209 36.56 -10.01 -38.64
N GLN A 210 37.44 -10.08 -37.64
CA GLN A 210 38.50 -11.09 -37.59
C GLN A 210 37.96 -12.34 -36.90
N LEU A 211 37.50 -13.30 -37.70
CA LEU A 211 37.07 -14.60 -37.20
C LEU A 211 38.26 -15.36 -36.59
N PRO A 212 38.24 -15.70 -35.28
CA PRO A 212 39.32 -16.46 -34.65
C PRO A 212 39.46 -17.84 -35.30
N SER A 213 40.67 -18.31 -35.54
CA SER A 213 40.86 -19.64 -36.12
C SER A 213 40.48 -20.76 -35.14
N LEU A 214 40.05 -21.92 -35.66
CA LEU A 214 39.76 -23.09 -34.82
C LEU A 214 40.98 -23.56 -34.02
N GLN A 215 42.21 -23.30 -34.50
CA GLN A 215 43.43 -23.61 -33.76
C GLN A 215 43.62 -22.67 -32.56
N GLU A 216 43.34 -21.38 -32.72
CA GLU A 216 43.37 -20.41 -31.62
C GLU A 216 42.29 -20.73 -30.59
N ILE A 217 41.07 -21.04 -31.03
CA ILE A 217 39.97 -21.46 -30.15
C ILE A 217 40.36 -22.74 -29.40
N LYS A 218 40.93 -23.74 -30.07
CA LYS A 218 41.42 -24.97 -29.44
C LYS A 218 42.47 -24.69 -28.38
N ASN A 219 43.45 -23.84 -28.68
CA ASN A 219 44.47 -23.45 -27.72
C ASN A 219 43.85 -22.76 -26.50
N TYR A 220 42.92 -21.82 -26.73
CA TYR A 220 42.21 -21.11 -25.66
C TYR A 220 41.41 -22.05 -24.76
N VAL A 221 40.58 -22.92 -25.34
CA VAL A 221 39.73 -23.85 -24.58
C VAL A 221 40.57 -24.88 -23.82
N THR A 222 41.71 -25.31 -24.37
CA THR A 222 42.64 -26.24 -23.69
C THR A 222 43.15 -25.67 -22.38
N VAL A 223 43.46 -24.36 -22.36
CA VAL A 223 43.99 -23.62 -21.20
C VAL A 223 42.86 -23.16 -20.26
N ASN A 224 41.84 -22.49 -20.79
CA ASN A 224 40.84 -21.78 -19.99
C ASN A 224 39.60 -22.61 -19.63
N LYS A 225 39.37 -23.74 -20.30
CA LYS A 225 38.21 -24.64 -20.09
C LYS A 225 36.84 -24.01 -20.34
N HIS A 226 36.77 -22.87 -21.02
CA HIS A 226 35.56 -22.25 -21.54
C HIS A 226 35.85 -21.55 -22.87
N LEU A 227 34.80 -21.13 -23.58
CA LEU A 227 34.94 -20.39 -24.83
C LEU A 227 35.38 -18.93 -24.57
N PRO A 228 36.08 -18.30 -25.52
CA PRO A 228 36.38 -16.87 -25.45
C PRO A 228 35.11 -16.04 -25.24
N HIS A 229 35.18 -14.99 -24.41
CA HIS A 229 34.07 -14.09 -24.05
C HIS A 229 32.89 -14.72 -23.29
N VAL A 230 32.83 -16.05 -23.16
CA VAL A 230 31.88 -16.73 -22.28
C VAL A 230 32.48 -16.74 -20.87
N PRO A 231 31.77 -16.21 -19.84
CA PRO A 231 32.28 -16.22 -18.48
C PRO A 231 32.49 -17.65 -17.98
N SER A 232 33.53 -17.84 -17.19
CA SER A 232 33.84 -19.12 -16.57
C SER A 232 32.79 -19.49 -15.50
N ALA A 233 32.67 -20.78 -15.19
CA ALA A 233 31.78 -21.24 -14.11
C ALA A 233 32.11 -20.58 -12.76
N LYS A 234 33.41 -20.34 -12.49
CA LYS A 234 33.87 -19.67 -11.26
C LYS A 234 33.42 -18.21 -11.20
N GLU A 235 33.40 -17.51 -12.33
CA GLU A 235 32.92 -16.13 -12.37
C GLU A 235 31.41 -16.06 -12.20
N ILE A 236 30.66 -16.96 -12.82
CA ILE A 236 29.20 -17.06 -12.67
C ILE A 236 28.83 -17.38 -11.21
N GLU A 237 29.53 -18.32 -10.57
CA GLU A 237 29.27 -18.67 -9.17
C GLU A 237 29.52 -17.48 -8.23
N LYS A 238 30.53 -16.66 -8.54
CA LYS A 238 30.88 -15.50 -7.71
C LYS A 238 29.96 -14.30 -7.91
N ASN A 239 29.63 -13.99 -9.16
CA ASN A 239 29.01 -12.71 -9.54
C ASN A 239 27.56 -12.86 -10.05
N GLY A 240 27.08 -14.09 -10.23
CA GLY A 240 25.85 -14.37 -10.96
C GLY A 240 26.03 -14.26 -12.47
N GLN A 241 24.92 -14.39 -13.19
CA GLN A 241 24.90 -14.38 -14.66
C GLN A 241 23.91 -13.33 -15.16
N ASP A 242 24.38 -12.41 -15.99
CA ASP A 242 23.50 -11.49 -16.72
C ASP A 242 22.85 -12.23 -17.90
N LEU A 243 21.52 -12.31 -17.88
CA LEU A 243 20.74 -13.04 -18.90
C LEU A 243 20.81 -12.38 -20.27
N GLY A 244 20.87 -11.06 -20.33
CA GLY A 244 20.99 -10.35 -21.61
C GLY A 244 22.36 -10.58 -22.22
N GLU A 245 23.41 -10.43 -21.42
CA GLU A 245 24.79 -10.49 -21.89
C GLU A 245 25.15 -11.91 -22.29
N MET A 246 24.70 -12.91 -21.52
CA MET A 246 24.88 -14.29 -21.93
C MET A 246 24.17 -14.58 -23.25
N ASN A 247 22.92 -14.15 -23.43
CA ASN A 247 22.22 -14.39 -24.70
C ASN A 247 22.92 -13.70 -25.88
N ARG A 248 23.46 -12.50 -25.68
CA ARG A 248 24.25 -11.77 -26.67
C ARG A 248 25.53 -12.53 -27.04
N VAL A 249 26.30 -12.98 -26.05
CA VAL A 249 27.53 -13.76 -26.26
C VAL A 249 27.23 -15.10 -26.91
N LEU A 250 26.17 -15.81 -26.49
CA LEU A 250 25.77 -17.07 -27.10
C LEU A 250 25.40 -16.90 -28.58
N LEU A 251 24.67 -15.82 -28.92
CA LEU A 251 24.36 -15.50 -30.31
C LEU A 251 25.63 -15.24 -31.12
N GLN A 252 26.58 -14.47 -30.58
CA GLN A 252 27.88 -14.24 -31.21
C GLN A 252 28.59 -15.58 -31.51
N LYS A 253 28.55 -16.54 -30.58
CA LYS A 253 29.18 -17.85 -30.78
C LYS A 253 28.47 -18.71 -31.80
N ILE A 254 27.15 -18.60 -31.92
CA ILE A 254 26.38 -19.27 -32.96
C ILE A 254 26.76 -18.71 -34.34
N GLU A 255 26.92 -17.39 -34.47
CA GLU A 255 27.29 -16.73 -35.73
C GLU A 255 28.73 -17.08 -36.14
N GLU A 256 29.70 -17.00 -35.21
CA GLU A 256 31.09 -17.43 -35.44
C GLU A 256 31.16 -18.91 -35.87
N LEU A 257 30.41 -19.79 -35.19
CA LEU A 257 30.35 -21.20 -35.54
C LEU A 257 29.76 -21.40 -36.95
N THR A 258 28.76 -20.61 -37.32
CA THR A 258 28.15 -20.65 -38.65
C THR A 258 29.16 -20.29 -39.74
N LEU A 259 29.99 -19.26 -39.52
CA LEU A 259 31.06 -18.90 -40.46
C LEU A 259 32.11 -20.02 -40.62
N HIS A 260 32.50 -20.68 -39.52
CA HIS A 260 33.41 -21.83 -39.62
C HIS A 260 32.81 -23.01 -40.37
N LEU A 261 31.50 -23.24 -40.25
CA LEU A 261 30.80 -24.29 -41.00
C LEU A 261 30.78 -23.99 -42.49
N ILE A 262 30.50 -22.74 -42.88
CA ILE A 262 30.57 -22.28 -44.27
C ILE A 262 31.98 -22.48 -44.82
N GLU A 263 33.02 -22.05 -44.09
CA GLU A 263 34.42 -22.22 -44.49
C GLU A 263 34.80 -23.71 -44.65
N LEU A 264 34.26 -24.58 -43.80
CA LEU A 264 34.48 -26.03 -43.87
C LEU A 264 33.80 -26.65 -45.09
N GLU A 265 32.55 -26.25 -45.39
CA GLU A 265 31.81 -26.71 -46.57
C GLU A 265 32.53 -26.31 -47.86
N GLU A 266 33.01 -25.07 -47.97
CA GLU A 266 33.80 -24.60 -49.11
C GLU A 266 35.10 -25.41 -49.30
N LYS A 267 35.75 -25.84 -48.21
CA LYS A 267 36.95 -26.68 -48.27
C LYS A 267 36.62 -28.10 -48.74
N LEU A 268 35.50 -28.67 -48.28
CA LEU A 268 35.05 -30.00 -48.71
C LEU A 268 34.71 -30.01 -50.20
N ASP A 269 34.00 -29.00 -50.70
CA ASP A 269 33.65 -28.86 -52.12
C ASP A 269 34.88 -28.76 -53.02
N LYS A 270 35.91 -28.03 -52.57
CA LYS A 270 37.20 -27.96 -53.29
C LYS A 270 37.87 -29.33 -53.34
N LEU A 271 37.92 -30.05 -52.21
CA LEU A 271 38.49 -31.39 -52.14
C LEU A 271 37.72 -32.42 -52.98
N GLU A 272 36.40 -32.28 -53.13
CA GLU A 272 35.60 -33.15 -54.00
C GLU A 272 35.80 -32.84 -55.49
N LYS A 273 35.94 -31.57 -55.84
CA LYS A 273 36.28 -31.15 -57.22
C LYS A 273 37.67 -31.62 -57.62
N ASP A 274 38.64 -31.52 -56.72
CA ASP A 274 40.02 -31.96 -56.97
C ASP A 274 40.15 -33.49 -57.12
N LYS A 275 39.13 -34.25 -56.67
CA LYS A 275 39.06 -35.72 -56.81
C LYS A 275 38.33 -36.21 -58.06
N LYS A 276 37.66 -35.33 -58.82
CA LYS A 276 36.95 -35.65 -60.07
C LYS A 276 37.81 -35.30 -61.28
#